data_AF-A0A3A4RQC8-F1
#
_entry.id   AF-A0A3A4RQC8-F1
#
_cell.length_a   1.000
_cell.length_b   1.000
_cell.length_c   1.000
_cell.angle_alpha   90.00
_cell.angle_beta   90.00
_cell.angle_gamma   90.00
#
_symmetry.space_group_name_H-M   'P 1'
#
loop_
_entity.id
_entity.type
_entity.pdbx_description
1 polymer ?
#
loop_
_entity_poly.entity_id
_entity_poly.type
_entity_poly.pdbx_seq_one_letter_code
_entity_poly.pdbx_strand_id
1 'polypeptide(L)'
;MNVQKKRPSRKLSCRNEQANQQQRETETIHDLSLAEILRELTPSIEDFLEKSAENQRKMVAADVQFAESVSRIADHLISKKPNIHLNLYPAPFRKKSKKSGDTHHQKVKKIIQRMRKRLKTYDEIAQFLEKENIPTFTKRGRWHAQTVHRLFQEYPES
;
A
#
# COMPACT_ATOMS: atom_id res chain seq x y z
N MET A 1 14.36 82.19 -66.22
CA MET A 1 14.94 80.88 -65.84
C MET A 1 14.13 80.33 -64.68
N ASN A 2 13.40 79.24 -64.92
CA ASN A 2 12.62 78.50 -63.92
C ASN A 2 12.34 77.14 -64.54
N VAL A 3 12.60 76.03 -63.84
CA VAL A 3 11.76 74.81 -63.79
C VAL A 3 12.43 73.83 -62.81
N GLN A 4 11.68 73.49 -61.76
CA GLN A 4 11.97 72.44 -60.78
C GLN A 4 11.11 71.20 -61.08
N LYS A 5 11.64 70.03 -60.68
CA LYS A 5 11.01 68.71 -60.41
C LYS A 5 10.84 67.73 -61.59
N LYS A 6 11.52 66.57 -61.47
CA LYS A 6 10.92 65.21 -61.39
C LYS A 6 11.97 64.17 -60.96
N ARG A 7 11.52 63.18 -60.16
CA ARG A 7 12.27 62.17 -59.37
C ARG A 7 12.79 60.99 -60.22
N PRO A 8 13.77 60.20 -59.72
CA PRO A 8 13.87 58.77 -60.05
C PRO A 8 13.66 57.85 -58.83
N SER A 9 13.08 56.69 -59.12
CA SER A 9 12.58 55.64 -58.24
C SER A 9 13.65 54.94 -57.39
N ARG A 10 13.35 54.71 -56.10
CA ARG A 10 14.10 53.79 -55.24
C ARG A 10 13.38 52.43 -55.17
N LYS A 11 14.16 51.39 -55.49
CA LYS A 11 13.88 49.96 -55.30
C LYS A 11 13.67 49.64 -53.82
N LEU A 12 12.64 48.87 -53.48
CA LEU A 12 12.48 48.07 -52.25
C LEU A 12 11.62 46.88 -52.68
N SER A 13 12.25 45.74 -52.98
CA SER A 13 12.46 44.63 -52.03
C SER A 13 11.38 43.58 -52.18
N CYS A 14 11.49 42.79 -53.25
CA CYS A 14 10.89 41.46 -53.35
C CYS A 14 11.59 40.53 -52.35
N ARG A 15 11.04 40.37 -51.14
CA ARG A 15 11.51 39.37 -50.16
C ARG A 15 10.43 39.05 -49.12
N ASN A 16 9.24 38.63 -49.54
CA ASN A 16 8.25 38.17 -48.54
C ASN A 16 7.21 37.14 -49.00
N GLU A 17 7.39 36.46 -50.14
CA GLU A 17 6.39 35.48 -50.62
C GLU A 17 6.83 34.01 -50.50
N GLN A 18 8.07 33.72 -50.09
CA GLN A 18 8.57 32.34 -50.00
C GLN A 18 8.54 31.72 -48.59
N ALA A 19 8.04 32.43 -47.58
CA ALA A 19 8.01 31.92 -46.21
C ALA A 19 6.68 31.24 -45.81
N ASN A 20 5.65 31.26 -46.66
CA ASN A 20 4.28 30.89 -46.25
C ASN A 20 3.74 29.58 -46.86
N GLN A 21 4.61 28.77 -47.50
CA GLN A 21 4.23 27.48 -48.10
C GLN A 21 4.95 26.27 -47.49
N GLN A 22 5.95 26.45 -46.62
CA GLN A 22 6.65 25.35 -45.94
C GLN A 22 6.18 25.09 -44.50
N GLN A 23 5.16 25.80 -44.01
CA GLN A 23 4.60 25.60 -42.67
C GLN A 23 3.25 24.87 -42.65
N ARG A 24 2.82 24.26 -43.76
CA ARG A 24 1.52 23.56 -43.83
C ARG A 24 1.57 22.04 -43.92
N GLU A 25 2.74 21.41 -43.78
CA GLU A 25 2.89 19.96 -44.00
C GLU A 25 3.41 19.18 -42.78
N THR A 26 3.45 19.76 -41.57
CA THR A 26 3.93 19.04 -40.37
C THR A 26 2.98 19.04 -39.17
N GLU A 27 1.72 19.44 -39.33
CA GLU A 27 0.75 19.50 -38.21
C GLU A 27 -0.39 18.46 -38.30
N THR A 28 -0.18 17.33 -38.98
CA THR A 28 -1.26 16.33 -39.18
C THR A 28 -0.86 14.87 -38.95
N ILE A 29 0.07 14.58 -38.02
CA ILE A 29 0.43 13.16 -37.72
C ILE A 29 0.34 12.79 -36.22
N HIS A 30 0.16 13.74 -35.28
CA HIS A 30 0.12 13.40 -33.84
C HIS A 30 -1.24 13.52 -33.15
N ASP A 31 -2.28 14.04 -33.82
CA ASP A 31 -3.63 14.16 -33.24
C ASP A 31 -4.41 12.84 -33.17
N LEU A 32 -3.89 11.76 -33.77
CA LEU A 32 -4.44 10.40 -33.62
C LEU A 32 -3.88 9.66 -32.38
N SER A 33 -3.00 10.26 -31.58
CA SER A 33 -2.29 9.52 -30.53
C SER A 33 -2.99 9.47 -29.17
N LEU A 34 -3.83 10.45 -28.80
CA LEU A 34 -4.39 10.52 -27.43
C LEU A 34 -5.76 9.85 -27.33
N ALA A 35 -6.60 10.00 -28.35
CA ALA A 35 -7.94 9.40 -28.38
C ALA A 35 -7.88 7.87 -28.39
N GLU A 36 -6.90 7.29 -29.10
CA GLU A 36 -6.67 5.84 -29.16
C GLU A 36 -6.27 5.28 -27.78
N ILE A 37 -5.35 5.95 -27.10
CA ILE A 37 -4.87 5.59 -25.76
C ILE A 37 -6.01 5.70 -24.74
N LEU A 38 -6.80 6.77 -24.81
CA LEU A 38 -7.97 6.92 -23.95
C LEU A 38 -8.96 5.79 -24.20
N ARG A 39 -9.26 5.46 -25.46
CA ARG A 39 -10.18 4.36 -25.82
C ARG A 39 -9.72 3.00 -25.28
N GLU A 40 -8.41 2.76 -25.21
CA GLU A 40 -7.85 1.53 -24.66
C GLU A 40 -7.88 1.50 -23.12
N LEU A 41 -7.69 2.65 -22.46
CA LEU A 41 -7.66 2.76 -21.00
C LEU A 41 -9.05 2.92 -20.37
N THR A 42 -10.01 3.52 -21.07
CA THR A 42 -11.39 3.71 -20.60
C THR A 42 -12.01 2.44 -20.00
N PRO A 43 -12.02 1.27 -20.68
CA PRO A 43 -12.64 0.07 -20.11
C PRO A 43 -11.93 -0.43 -18.84
N SER A 44 -10.61 -0.25 -18.73
CA SER A 44 -9.87 -0.61 -17.52
C SER A 44 -10.19 0.32 -16.34
N ILE A 45 -10.41 1.61 -16.62
CA ILE A 45 -10.80 2.58 -15.59
C ILE A 45 -12.24 2.31 -15.15
N GLU A 46 -13.14 2.01 -16.08
CA GLU A 46 -14.53 1.65 -15.80
C GLU A 46 -14.62 0.40 -14.91
N ASP A 47 -13.91 -0.68 -15.25
CA ASP A 47 -13.85 -1.91 -14.45
C ASP A 47 -13.26 -1.65 -13.05
N PHE A 48 -12.23 -0.80 -12.95
CA PHE A 48 -11.68 -0.39 -11.65
C PHE A 48 -12.68 0.40 -10.81
N LEU A 49 -13.38 1.37 -11.40
CA LEU A 49 -14.38 2.18 -10.73
C LEU A 49 -15.58 1.34 -10.28
N GLU A 50 -16.02 0.39 -11.12
CA GLU A 50 -17.09 -0.54 -10.79
C GLU A 50 -16.71 -1.43 -9.60
N LYS A 51 -15.52 -2.04 -9.64
CA LYS A 51 -15.00 -2.84 -8.51
C LYS A 51 -14.84 -2.02 -7.23
N SER A 52 -14.39 -0.77 -7.35
CA SER A 52 -14.27 0.14 -6.21
C SER A 52 -15.65 0.46 -5.61
N ALA A 53 -16.64 0.77 -6.45
CA ALA A 53 -18.02 1.02 -6.02
C ALA A 53 -18.65 -0.21 -5.36
N GLU A 54 -18.43 -1.41 -5.91
CA GLU A 54 -18.93 -2.65 -5.32
C GLU A 54 -18.30 -2.93 -3.94
N ASN A 55 -16.99 -2.71 -3.81
CA ASN A 55 -16.30 -2.86 -2.53
C ASN A 55 -16.82 -1.87 -1.48
N GLN A 56 -17.05 -0.61 -1.87
CA GLN A 56 -17.66 0.38 -0.98
C GLN A 56 -19.07 -0.04 -0.54
N ARG A 57 -19.90 -0.56 -1.47
CA ARG A 57 -21.24 -1.07 -1.13
C ARG A 57 -21.17 -2.24 -0.13
N LYS A 58 -20.24 -3.17 -0.32
CA LYS A 58 -20.01 -4.30 0.60
C LYS A 58 -19.61 -3.83 2.00
N MET A 59 -18.72 -2.83 2.07
CA MET A 59 -18.29 -2.24 3.34
C MET A 59 -19.45 -1.56 4.07
N VAL A 60 -20.23 -0.72 3.37
CA VAL A 60 -21.42 -0.07 3.95
C VAL A 60 -22.44 -1.10 4.41
N ALA A 61 -22.68 -2.15 3.63
CA ALA A 61 -23.60 -3.22 4.04
C ALA A 61 -23.12 -3.96 5.30
N ALA A 62 -21.82 -4.22 5.43
CA ALA A 62 -21.24 -4.82 6.62
C ALA A 62 -21.38 -3.91 7.86
N ASP A 63 -21.14 -2.60 7.70
CA ASP A 63 -21.30 -1.62 8.78
C ASP A 63 -22.75 -1.52 9.25
N VAL A 64 -23.72 -1.54 8.33
CA VAL A 64 -25.15 -1.57 8.66
C VAL A 64 -25.49 -2.85 9.43
N GLN A 65 -25.05 -4.02 8.96
CA GLN A 65 -25.30 -5.29 9.66
C GLN A 65 -24.66 -5.32 11.05
N PHE A 66 -23.47 -4.74 11.20
CA PHE A 66 -22.81 -4.60 12.50
C PHE A 66 -23.63 -3.69 13.43
N ALA A 67 -24.05 -2.51 12.95
CA ALA A 67 -24.88 -1.59 13.71
C ALA A 67 -26.20 -2.22 14.14
N GLU A 68 -26.88 -2.96 13.24
CA GLU A 68 -28.09 -3.71 13.57
C GLU A 68 -27.84 -4.77 14.65
N SER A 69 -26.75 -5.53 14.54
CA SER A 69 -26.41 -6.57 15.52
C SER A 69 -26.13 -5.98 16.90
N VAL A 70 -25.41 -4.85 16.95
CA VAL A 70 -25.15 -4.12 18.20
C VAL A 70 -26.43 -3.55 18.79
N SER A 71 -27.30 -2.96 17.97
CA SER A 71 -28.61 -2.46 18.42
C SER A 71 -29.43 -3.58 19.05
N ARG A 72 -29.53 -4.74 18.37
CA ARG A 72 -30.23 -5.92 18.90
C ARG A 72 -29.69 -6.34 20.26
N ILE A 73 -28.37 -6.35 20.45
CA ILE A 73 -27.75 -6.67 21.75
C ILE A 73 -28.11 -5.62 22.80
N ALA A 74 -28.01 -4.34 22.47
CA ALA A 74 -28.34 -3.25 23.38
C ALA A 74 -29.82 -3.31 23.82
N ASP A 75 -30.73 -3.54 22.88
CA ASP A 75 -32.17 -3.71 23.15
C ASP A 75 -32.42 -4.90 24.07
N HIS A 76 -31.69 -6.01 23.89
CA HIS A 76 -31.79 -7.18 24.77
C HIS A 76 -31.32 -6.88 26.20
N LEU A 77 -30.28 -6.06 26.37
CA LEU A 77 -29.76 -5.65 27.68
C LEU A 77 -30.70 -4.68 28.40
N ILE A 78 -31.40 -3.82 27.65
CA ILE A 78 -32.33 -2.82 28.20
C ILE A 78 -33.70 -3.46 28.50
N SER A 79 -34.23 -4.26 27.58
CA SER A 79 -35.59 -4.83 27.65
C SER A 79 -35.72 -5.96 28.66
N LYS A 80 -34.74 -6.87 28.72
CA LYS A 80 -34.69 -7.90 29.74
C LYS A 80 -33.76 -7.37 30.80
N LYS A 81 -34.26 -6.94 31.97
CA LYS A 81 -33.42 -6.77 33.19
C LYS A 81 -32.60 -8.04 33.31
N PRO A 82 -31.35 -8.07 32.86
CA PRO A 82 -30.67 -9.32 32.79
C PRO A 82 -30.24 -9.49 34.25
N ASN A 83 -30.74 -10.55 34.91
CA ASN A 83 -30.28 -10.94 36.24
C ASN A 83 -28.85 -11.50 36.10
N ILE A 84 -27.98 -10.73 35.46
CA ILE A 84 -26.56 -10.96 35.37
C ILE A 84 -26.08 -10.42 36.69
N HIS A 85 -25.94 -11.34 37.65
CA HIS A 85 -25.05 -11.13 38.76
C HIS A 85 -23.64 -10.98 38.15
N LEU A 86 -23.32 -9.76 37.71
CA LEU A 86 -21.97 -9.35 37.36
C LEU A 86 -21.19 -9.49 38.66
N ASN A 87 -20.60 -10.65 38.86
CA ASN A 87 -19.61 -10.87 39.89
C ASN A 87 -18.39 -10.05 39.45
N LEU A 88 -18.48 -8.72 39.67
CA LEU A 88 -17.42 -7.74 39.59
C LEU A 88 -16.46 -7.92 40.78
N TYR A 89 -16.20 -9.17 41.17
CA TYR A 89 -14.91 -9.45 41.76
C TYR A 89 -13.89 -8.94 40.74
N PRO A 90 -12.95 -8.07 41.14
CA PRO A 90 -11.75 -7.91 40.35
C PRO A 90 -11.17 -9.31 40.31
N ALA A 91 -11.41 -10.04 39.20
CA ALA A 91 -10.64 -11.22 38.91
C ALA A 91 -9.20 -10.75 39.10
N PRO A 92 -8.47 -11.29 40.10
CA PRO A 92 -7.16 -10.77 40.45
C PRO A 92 -6.44 -10.69 39.13
N PHE A 93 -5.99 -9.48 38.75
CA PHE A 93 -5.18 -9.25 37.55
C PHE A 93 -4.40 -10.50 37.37
N ARG A 94 -4.72 -11.30 36.33
CA ARG A 94 -4.06 -12.59 36.15
C ARG A 94 -2.60 -12.24 36.18
N LYS A 95 -1.92 -12.52 37.31
CA LYS A 95 -0.51 -12.23 37.47
C LYS A 95 0.04 -12.97 36.28
N LYS A 96 0.55 -12.25 35.26
CA LYS A 96 1.20 -12.86 34.11
C LYS A 96 2.11 -13.89 34.73
N SER A 97 1.75 -15.17 34.57
CA SER A 97 2.40 -16.25 35.29
C SER A 97 3.88 -16.06 35.05
N LYS A 98 4.66 -15.92 36.13
CA LYS A 98 6.10 -15.68 36.06
C LYS A 98 6.72 -16.66 35.07
N LYS A 99 7.04 -16.14 33.88
CA LYS A 99 8.19 -16.42 33.02
C LYS A 99 8.90 -17.76 33.31
N SER A 100 8.27 -18.88 32.98
CA SER A 100 9.01 -20.12 32.72
C SER A 100 9.17 -20.38 31.21
N GLY A 101 8.35 -19.75 30.36
CA GLY A 101 8.49 -19.78 28.90
C GLY A 101 9.47 -18.76 28.31
N ASP A 102 9.97 -17.83 29.12
CA ASP A 102 10.77 -16.69 28.66
C ASP A 102 12.22 -17.09 28.33
N THR A 103 12.74 -18.17 28.93
CA THR A 103 14.14 -18.61 28.72
C THR A 103 14.37 -19.13 27.29
N HIS A 104 13.43 -19.90 26.74
CA HIS A 104 13.54 -20.43 25.37
C HIS A 104 13.41 -19.31 24.34
N HIS A 105 12.42 -18.43 24.50
CA HIS A 105 12.24 -17.27 23.62
C HIS A 105 13.45 -16.33 23.66
N GLN A 106 14.01 -16.07 24.85
CA GLN A 106 15.23 -15.27 24.98
C GLN A 106 16.45 -15.96 24.36
N LYS A 107 16.59 -17.29 24.48
CA LYS A 107 17.67 -18.05 23.85
C LYS A 107 17.60 -17.93 22.32
N VAL A 108 16.43 -18.17 21.75
CA VAL A 108 16.20 -18.03 20.30
C VAL A 108 16.47 -16.59 19.85
N LYS A 109 15.93 -15.59 20.55
CA LYS A 109 16.16 -14.16 20.27
C LYS A 109 17.65 -13.82 20.24
N LYS A 110 18.41 -14.22 21.26
CA LYS A 110 19.87 -13.97 21.35
C LYS A 110 20.63 -14.61 20.18
N ILE A 111 20.22 -15.80 19.75
CA ILE A 111 20.83 -16.48 18.60
C ILE A 111 20.55 -15.72 17.31
N ILE A 112 19.28 -15.37 17.05
CA ILE A 112 18.88 -14.61 15.85
C ILE A 112 19.63 -13.28 15.78
N GLN A 113 19.67 -12.51 16.87
CA GLN A 113 20.40 -11.24 16.94
C GLN A 113 21.91 -11.42 16.68
N ARG A 114 22.55 -12.41 17.33
CA ARG A 114 23.98 -12.69 17.13
C ARG A 114 24.31 -13.06 15.68
N MET A 115 23.46 -13.86 15.04
CA MET A 115 23.68 -14.28 13.67
C MET A 115 23.42 -13.14 12.68
N ARG A 116 22.42 -12.28 12.94
CA ARG A 116 22.20 -11.07 12.15
C ARG A 116 23.33 -10.06 12.26
N LYS A 117 23.95 -9.92 13.44
CA LYS A 117 25.19 -9.13 13.61
C LYS A 117 26.36 -9.66 12.77
N ARG A 118 26.35 -10.95 12.44
CA ARG A 118 27.31 -11.60 11.53
C ARG A 118 26.85 -11.62 10.07
N LEU A 119 25.85 -10.82 9.72
CA LEU A 119 25.28 -10.69 8.36
C LEU A 119 24.74 -12.01 7.78
N LYS A 120 24.33 -12.97 8.62
CA LYS A 120 23.69 -14.19 8.15
C LYS A 120 22.28 -13.95 7.63
N THR A 121 21.90 -14.69 6.59
CA THR A 121 20.56 -14.68 6.02
C THR A 121 19.56 -15.36 6.96
N TYR A 122 18.26 -15.03 6.82
CA TYR A 122 17.23 -15.66 7.66
C TYR A 122 17.12 -17.17 7.44
N ASP A 123 17.45 -17.63 6.23
CA ASP A 123 17.46 -19.04 5.90
C ASP A 123 18.61 -19.78 6.59
N GLU A 124 19.83 -19.24 6.54
CA GLU A 124 20.97 -19.79 7.29
C GLU A 124 20.72 -19.84 8.81
N ILE A 125 19.99 -18.85 9.34
CA ILE A 125 19.63 -18.83 10.76
C ILE A 125 18.62 -19.95 11.07
N ALA A 126 17.63 -20.18 10.20
CA ALA A 126 16.66 -21.26 10.37
C ALA A 126 17.36 -22.63 10.36
N GLN A 127 18.25 -22.85 9.39
CA GLN A 127 19.07 -24.07 9.31
C GLN A 127 19.96 -24.25 10.54
N PHE A 128 20.55 -23.16 11.07
CA PHE A 128 21.35 -23.20 12.28
C PHE A 128 20.53 -23.60 13.51
N LEU A 129 19.33 -23.04 13.68
CA LEU A 129 18.44 -23.40 14.79
C LEU A 129 18.02 -24.87 14.73
N GLU A 130 17.86 -25.42 13.53
CA GLU A 130 17.59 -26.84 13.33
C GLU A 130 18.82 -27.72 13.62
N LYS A 131 20.00 -27.34 13.14
CA LYS A 131 21.26 -28.05 13.39
C LYS A 131 21.59 -28.14 14.89
N GLU A 132 21.28 -27.09 15.64
CA GLU A 132 21.46 -27.03 17.10
C GLU A 132 20.33 -27.71 17.89
N ASN A 133 19.40 -28.42 17.21
CA ASN A 133 18.25 -29.10 17.79
C ASN A 133 17.37 -28.18 18.67
N ILE A 134 17.23 -26.91 18.29
CA ILE A 134 16.41 -25.94 19.02
C ILE A 134 14.96 -26.08 18.54
N PRO A 135 14.02 -26.51 19.40
CA PRO A 135 12.63 -26.71 18.98
C PRO A 135 11.96 -25.38 18.63
N THR A 136 11.04 -25.43 17.66
CA THR A 136 10.15 -24.32 17.34
C THR A 136 9.26 -23.98 18.55
N PHE A 137 8.62 -22.80 18.56
CA PHE A 137 7.76 -22.41 19.69
C PHE A 137 6.54 -23.30 19.86
N THR A 138 6.02 -23.85 18.77
CA THR A 138 4.96 -24.87 18.77
C THR A 138 5.48 -26.27 19.09
N LYS A 139 6.81 -26.44 19.21
CA LYS A 139 7.54 -27.71 19.40
C LYS A 139 7.24 -28.78 18.35
N ARG A 140 6.69 -28.38 17.21
CA ARG A 140 6.33 -29.24 16.09
C ARG A 140 6.84 -28.59 14.81
N GLY A 141 7.54 -29.36 13.99
CA GLY A 141 8.06 -28.92 12.69
C GLY A 141 9.43 -28.24 12.75
N ARG A 142 9.85 -27.73 11.58
CA ARG A 142 11.17 -27.15 11.31
C ARG A 142 11.14 -25.62 11.39
N TRP A 143 12.31 -25.01 11.57
CA TRP A 143 12.46 -23.56 11.46
C TRP A 143 12.33 -23.12 9.99
N HIS A 144 11.61 -22.03 9.77
CA HIS A 144 11.45 -21.43 8.44
C HIS A 144 11.96 -19.99 8.47
N ALA A 145 12.60 -19.55 7.38
CA ALA A 145 13.16 -18.19 7.25
C ALA A 145 12.13 -17.10 7.55
N GLN A 146 10.87 -17.28 7.11
CA GLN A 146 9.78 -16.33 7.37
C GLN A 146 9.49 -16.17 8.86
N THR A 147 9.50 -17.26 9.63
CA THR A 147 9.30 -17.22 11.08
C THR A 147 10.45 -16.46 11.75
N VAL A 148 11.69 -16.74 11.37
CA VAL A 148 12.87 -16.03 11.88
C VAL A 148 12.79 -14.52 11.58
N HIS A 149 12.35 -14.16 10.37
CA HIS A 149 12.17 -12.76 9.98
C HIS A 149 11.16 -12.03 10.86
N ARG A 150 9.97 -12.62 11.06
CA ARG A 150 8.94 -12.05 11.94
C ARG A 150 9.47 -11.83 13.36
N LEU A 151 10.18 -12.82 13.90
CA LEU A 151 10.77 -12.71 15.24
C LEU A 151 11.84 -11.63 15.32
N PHE A 152 12.61 -11.43 14.26
CA PHE A 152 13.59 -10.35 14.23
C PHE A 152 12.91 -8.96 14.23
N GLN A 153 11.80 -8.81 13.51
CA GLN A 153 11.03 -7.56 13.48
C GLN A 153 10.34 -7.24 14.81
N GLU A 154 9.81 -8.25 15.50
CA GLU A 154 9.18 -8.09 16.81
C GLU A 154 10.15 -7.68 17.93
N TYR A 155 11.46 -7.83 17.70
CA TYR A 155 12.50 -7.53 18.67
C TYR A 155 13.51 -6.49 18.13
N PRO A 156 13.11 -5.23 17.95
CA PRO A 156 14.08 -4.16 17.71
C PRO A 156 15.09 -4.15 18.87
N GLU A 157 16.38 -4.01 18.54
CA GLU A 157 17.44 -3.92 19.57
C GLU A 157 17.07 -2.78 20.54
N SER A 158 16.86 -3.12 21.81
CA SER A 158 16.70 -2.18 22.91
C SER A 158 18.04 -1.98 23.59
#